data_AF-A0A2N9N2F8-F1
#
_entry.id   AF-A0A2N9N2F8-F1
#
_cell.length_a   1.000
_cell.length_b   1.000
_cell.length_c   1.000
_cell.angle_alpha   90.00
_cell.angle_beta   90.00
_cell.angle_gamma   90.00
#
_symmetry.space_group_name_H-M   'P 1'
#
loop_
_entity.id
_entity.type
_entity.pdbx_description
1 polymer ?
#
loop_
_entity_poly.entity_id
_entity_poly.type
_entity_poly.pdbx_seq_one_letter_code
_entity_poly.pdbx_strand_id
1 'polypeptide(L)'
;MSQDFTDDRAKLHFALARIRPNLMVRAGALNDFDQRVLISLGNLKSIAKRLGVAPGQRTMVLVSPGFFTTSPLYIDDKVAIIEQAIRSKVIISAIDARGLYTDPRFNVAPGGGRSLQSMLIASDLMAELAAGTGGTFFENSNGFDEGFRRVAAAPEYLYLLGFSPQNLKSDGSFHTLKVSLKNAPSNTLTARRGYYAPKRTDDAAEVARQEIEAALFSHDEMAELPIEMHTQFFKTGDLAKLSVMAHLDLKLFKFHKADGRNSNDVTIVSGIFDRNGNYLQGIRKLVELHLKDETLARLGTGVTVKTTFDVQPGTYLIRLVVRDTEGQALSATNNAVEIK
;
A
#
# COMPACT_ATOMS: atom_id res chain seq x y z
N MET A 1 -3.04 31.05 13.96
CA MET A 1 -3.87 30.73 15.14
C MET A 1 -5.20 30.18 14.65
N SER A 2 -5.41 28.88 14.82
CA SER A 2 -6.70 28.18 15.00
C SER A 2 -6.42 26.70 14.73
N GLN A 3 -6.14 25.94 15.80
CA GLN A 3 -6.27 24.49 15.76
C GLN A 3 -7.78 24.21 15.74
N ASP A 4 -8.25 23.63 14.64
CA ASP A 4 -9.66 23.31 14.43
C ASP A 4 -9.99 22.00 15.18
N PHE A 5 -10.02 22.07 16.51
CA PHE A 5 -10.54 20.98 17.32
C PHE A 5 -12.06 21.08 17.33
N THR A 6 -12.72 20.11 16.69
CA THR A 6 -14.17 19.95 16.72
C THR A 6 -14.51 18.65 17.43
N ASP A 7 -15.43 18.70 18.39
CA ASP A 7 -15.96 17.51 19.08
C ASP A 7 -17.06 16.82 18.24
N ASP A 8 -17.41 17.43 17.10
CA ASP A 8 -18.36 16.88 16.14
C ASP A 8 -17.71 15.72 15.37
N ARG A 9 -18.03 14.52 15.85
CA ARG A 9 -17.58 13.25 15.27
C ARG A 9 -17.86 13.14 13.77
N ALA A 10 -18.95 13.73 13.26
CA ALA A 10 -19.27 13.68 11.84
C ALA A 10 -18.33 14.57 11.01
N LYS A 11 -18.00 15.77 11.52
CA LYS A 11 -17.02 16.67 10.89
C LYS A 11 -15.61 16.11 10.92
N LEU A 12 -15.21 15.48 12.03
CA LEU A 12 -13.94 14.73 12.13
C LEU A 12 -13.89 13.59 11.11
N HIS A 13 -14.96 12.81 10.98
CA HIS A 13 -15.04 11.75 9.97
C HIS A 13 -14.99 12.30 8.54
N PHE A 14 -15.62 13.45 8.26
CA PHE A 14 -15.58 14.10 6.96
C PHE A 14 -14.19 14.67 6.63
N ALA A 15 -13.51 15.26 7.62
CA ALA A 15 -12.13 15.74 7.48
C ALA A 15 -11.15 14.58 7.25
N LEU A 16 -11.27 13.48 8.00
CA LEU A 16 -10.50 12.25 7.77
C LEU A 16 -10.80 11.63 6.39
N ALA A 17 -12.04 11.75 5.90
CA ALA A 17 -12.42 11.31 4.56
C ALA A 17 -11.82 12.18 3.43
N ARG A 18 -11.50 13.46 3.71
CA ARG A 18 -10.79 14.34 2.77
C ARG A 18 -9.28 14.10 2.71
N ILE A 19 -8.69 13.52 3.76
CA ILE A 19 -7.25 13.18 3.82
C ILE A 19 -6.95 11.82 3.13
N ARG A 20 -7.96 11.13 2.60
CA ARG A 20 -7.84 9.82 1.95
C ARG A 20 -6.80 9.85 0.82
N PRO A 21 -5.75 9.01 0.87
CA PRO A 21 -5.21 8.43 -0.34
C PRO A 21 -6.32 7.53 -0.92
N ASN A 22 -6.68 7.68 -2.20
CA ASN A 22 -7.62 6.75 -2.82
C ASN A 22 -6.93 5.38 -2.96
N LEU A 23 -7.08 4.53 -1.93
CA LEU A 23 -6.85 3.09 -2.06
C LEU A 23 -7.93 2.51 -2.99
N MET A 24 -7.52 1.63 -3.89
CA MET A 24 -8.43 0.82 -4.69
C MET A 24 -9.14 -0.17 -3.74
N VAL A 25 -10.30 0.21 -3.20
CA VAL A 25 -11.08 -0.68 -2.33
C VAL A 25 -11.82 -1.68 -3.21
N ARG A 26 -11.76 -2.97 -2.86
CA ARG A 26 -12.63 -4.03 -3.40
C ARG A 26 -14.09 -3.60 -3.25
N ALA A 27 -14.71 -3.10 -4.32
CA ALA A 27 -16.12 -2.75 -4.34
C ALA A 27 -16.95 -4.04 -4.34
N GLY A 28 -17.66 -4.33 -3.23
CA GLY A 28 -18.72 -5.34 -3.20
C GLY A 28 -18.90 -6.18 -1.93
N ALA A 29 -17.92 -6.23 -1.01
CA ALA A 29 -17.96 -7.22 0.10
C ALA A 29 -17.48 -6.74 1.49
N LEU A 30 -17.15 -5.45 1.66
CA LEU A 30 -16.54 -4.92 2.88
C LEU A 30 -17.51 -4.02 3.64
N ASN A 31 -17.72 -4.30 4.93
CA ASN A 31 -18.53 -3.44 5.79
C ASN A 31 -17.77 -2.16 6.16
N ASP A 32 -18.49 -1.16 6.69
CA ASP A 32 -17.91 0.14 7.08
C ASP A 32 -16.77 0.02 8.11
N PHE A 33 -16.80 -1.01 8.95
CA PHE A 33 -15.71 -1.29 9.90
C PHE A 33 -14.44 -1.73 9.18
N ASP A 34 -14.53 -2.70 8.27
CA ASP A 34 -13.39 -3.21 7.50
C ASP A 34 -12.75 -2.10 6.66
N GLN A 35 -13.56 -1.22 6.08
CA GLN A 35 -13.06 -0.06 5.33
C GLN A 35 -12.24 0.88 6.22
N ARG A 36 -12.70 1.19 7.44
CA ARG A 36 -11.96 2.07 8.37
C ARG A 36 -10.64 1.45 8.80
N VAL A 37 -10.61 0.14 9.05
CA VAL A 37 -9.38 -0.58 9.40
C VAL A 37 -8.40 -0.53 8.24
N LEU A 38 -8.81 -0.91 7.02
CA LEU A 38 -7.95 -0.89 5.83
C LEU A 38 -7.39 0.50 5.52
N ILE A 39 -8.21 1.55 5.65
CA ILE A 39 -7.74 2.94 5.50
C ILE A 39 -6.67 3.26 6.54
N SER A 40 -6.88 2.86 7.79
CA SER A 40 -5.90 3.08 8.87
C SER A 40 -4.59 2.37 8.58
N LEU A 41 -4.64 1.12 8.10
CA LEU A 41 -3.47 0.34 7.68
C LEU A 41 -2.73 1.01 6.50
N GLY A 42 -3.47 1.44 5.47
CA GLY A 42 -2.90 2.17 4.33
C GLY A 42 -2.22 3.48 4.74
N ASN A 43 -2.79 4.20 5.71
CA ASN A 43 -2.17 5.40 6.29
C ASN A 43 -0.88 5.07 7.04
N LEU A 44 -0.85 4.03 7.86
CA LEU A 44 0.37 3.59 8.56
C LEU A 44 1.50 3.26 7.57
N LYS A 45 1.18 2.53 6.49
CA LYS A 45 2.14 2.22 5.41
C LYS A 45 2.68 3.50 4.77
N SER A 46 1.80 4.46 4.49
CA SER A 46 2.15 5.73 3.86
C SER A 46 3.03 6.60 4.76
N ILE A 47 2.75 6.64 6.06
CA ILE A 47 3.58 7.36 7.05
C ILE A 47 4.96 6.72 7.14
N ALA A 48 5.05 5.38 7.25
CA ALA A 48 6.33 4.67 7.27
C ALA A 48 7.17 4.98 6.02
N LYS A 49 6.55 5.00 4.83
CA LYS A 49 7.22 5.39 3.58
C LYS A 49 7.75 6.83 3.63
N ARG A 50 6.94 7.80 4.09
CA ARG A 50 7.34 9.21 4.19
C ARG A 50 8.47 9.44 5.19
N LEU A 51 8.43 8.77 6.35
CA LEU A 51 9.49 8.85 7.36
C LEU A 51 10.84 8.35 6.82
N GLY A 52 10.83 7.43 5.85
CA GLY A 52 12.05 6.95 5.19
C GLY A 52 12.84 8.02 4.44
N VAL A 53 12.23 9.16 4.10
CA VAL A 53 12.89 10.25 3.34
C VAL A 53 13.79 11.11 4.24
N ALA A 54 13.39 11.39 5.48
CA ALA A 54 14.21 12.13 6.44
C ALA A 54 15.49 11.34 6.74
N PRO A 55 16.67 11.92 6.99
CA PRO A 55 17.90 11.17 7.36
C PRO A 55 17.85 10.59 8.79
N GLY A 56 18.78 9.69 9.14
CA GLY A 56 18.97 9.19 10.52
C GLY A 56 18.20 7.92 10.89
N GLN A 57 18.03 7.64 12.19
CA GLN A 57 17.12 6.60 12.66
C GLN A 57 15.74 7.21 12.87
N ARG A 58 14.67 6.52 12.42
CA ARG A 58 13.31 7.04 12.52
C ARG A 58 12.45 6.03 13.27
N THR A 59 11.72 6.53 14.24
CA THR A 59 10.78 5.74 15.04
C THR A 59 9.39 6.32 14.84
N MET A 60 8.44 5.46 14.49
CA MET A 60 7.01 5.76 14.49
C MET A 60 6.40 5.19 15.77
N VAL A 61 5.74 6.03 16.57
CA VAL A 61 5.02 5.59 17.77
C VAL A 61 3.52 5.58 17.47
N LEU A 62 2.93 4.37 17.44
CA LEU A 62 1.49 4.17 17.26
C LEU A 62 0.80 4.16 18.62
N VAL A 63 -0.04 5.15 18.89
CA VAL A 63 -0.91 5.18 20.07
C VAL A 63 -2.32 4.88 19.63
N SER A 64 -2.88 3.75 20.05
CA SER A 64 -4.21 3.32 19.61
C SER A 64 -4.87 2.37 20.63
N PRO A 65 -6.21 2.34 20.72
CA PRO A 65 -6.92 1.34 21.52
C PRO A 65 -6.97 -0.07 20.86
N GLY A 66 -6.27 -0.24 19.74
CA GLY A 66 -6.15 -1.50 19.01
C GLY A 66 -7.07 -1.60 17.79
N PHE A 67 -6.90 -2.69 17.04
CA PHE A 67 -7.60 -2.99 15.79
C PHE A 67 -8.06 -4.43 15.79
N PHE A 68 -9.29 -4.71 15.36
CA PHE A 68 -9.74 -6.09 15.19
C PHE A 68 -9.36 -6.60 13.81
N THR A 69 -8.17 -7.19 13.71
CA THR A 69 -7.58 -7.68 12.44
C THR A 69 -7.46 -9.20 12.37
N THR A 70 -8.40 -9.93 12.97
CA THR A 70 -8.40 -11.41 12.99
C THR A 70 -8.77 -12.04 11.65
N SER A 71 -9.41 -11.28 10.77
CA SER A 71 -9.77 -11.74 9.41
C SER A 71 -8.52 -11.89 8.54
N PRO A 72 -8.42 -12.96 7.72
CA PRO A 72 -7.37 -13.12 6.72
C PRO A 72 -7.26 -11.94 5.73
N LEU A 73 -8.33 -11.15 5.59
CA LEU A 73 -8.37 -9.95 4.77
C LEU A 73 -7.22 -8.98 5.05
N TYR A 74 -6.78 -8.87 6.30
CA TYR A 74 -5.82 -7.86 6.72
C TYR A 74 -4.35 -8.32 6.59
N ILE A 75 -4.10 -9.60 6.36
CA ILE A 75 -2.75 -10.19 6.43
C ILE A 75 -1.79 -9.47 5.47
N ASP A 76 -2.22 -9.27 4.22
CA ASP A 76 -1.36 -8.67 3.19
C ASP A 76 -1.01 -7.22 3.54
N ASP A 77 -1.95 -6.44 4.07
CA ASP A 77 -1.71 -5.06 4.52
C ASP A 77 -0.76 -4.99 5.72
N LYS A 78 -0.93 -5.87 6.72
CA LYS A 78 -0.02 -5.96 7.87
C LYS A 78 1.41 -6.24 7.43
N VAL A 79 1.57 -7.25 6.56
CA VAL A 79 2.87 -7.62 5.99
C VAL A 79 3.45 -6.46 5.20
N ALA A 80 2.65 -5.80 4.36
CA ALA A 80 3.10 -4.67 3.57
C ALA A 80 3.58 -3.48 4.42
N ILE A 81 2.95 -3.20 5.56
CA ILE A 81 3.39 -2.16 6.51
C ILE A 81 4.76 -2.53 7.09
N ILE A 82 4.92 -3.74 7.63
CA ILE A 82 6.17 -4.21 8.23
C ILE A 82 7.31 -4.15 7.21
N GLU A 83 7.08 -4.70 6.02
CA GLU A 83 8.06 -4.73 4.94
C GLU A 83 8.43 -3.32 4.46
N GLN A 84 7.45 -2.42 4.33
CA GLN A 84 7.72 -1.01 3.99
C GLN A 84 8.54 -0.33 5.08
N ALA A 85 8.24 -0.55 6.36
CA ALA A 85 8.96 0.03 7.48
C ALA A 85 10.41 -0.46 7.54
N ILE A 86 10.63 -1.76 7.38
CA ILE A 86 11.98 -2.35 7.30
C ILE A 86 12.79 -1.75 6.15
N ARG A 87 12.22 -1.70 4.93
CA ARG A 87 12.89 -1.08 3.76
C ARG A 87 13.21 0.40 3.98
N SER A 88 12.32 1.11 4.66
CA SER A 88 12.46 2.54 4.97
C SER A 88 13.35 2.80 6.20
N LYS A 89 13.87 1.75 6.85
CA LYS A 89 14.61 1.83 8.13
C LYS A 89 13.84 2.59 9.21
N VAL A 90 12.54 2.30 9.31
CA VAL A 90 11.62 2.85 10.30
C VAL A 90 11.27 1.77 11.32
N ILE A 91 11.49 2.06 12.60
CA ILE A 91 11.05 1.22 13.71
C ILE A 91 9.63 1.65 14.09
N ILE A 92 8.72 0.70 14.21
CA ILE A 92 7.38 0.96 14.71
C ILE A 92 7.35 0.51 16.17
N SER A 93 7.06 1.42 17.08
CA SER A 93 6.72 1.08 18.46
C SER A 93 5.24 1.42 18.70
N ALA A 94 4.63 0.83 19.71
CA ALA A 94 3.21 1.06 19.98
C ALA A 94 2.89 1.19 21.47
N ILE A 95 1.83 1.96 21.76
CA ILE A 95 1.24 2.12 23.09
C ILE A 95 -0.25 1.81 22.98
N ASP A 96 -0.72 0.89 23.82
CA ASP A 96 -2.15 0.68 23.99
C ASP A 96 -2.79 1.81 24.80
N ALA A 97 -3.62 2.60 24.12
CA ALA A 97 -4.31 3.74 24.71
C ALA A 97 -5.39 3.36 25.74
N ARG A 98 -5.77 2.07 25.84
CA ARG A 98 -6.81 1.61 26.78
C ARG A 98 -6.33 1.56 28.23
N GLY A 99 -5.01 1.56 28.45
CA GLY A 99 -4.42 1.48 29.78
C GLY A 99 -4.48 0.07 30.37
N LEU A 100 -4.66 0.00 31.70
CA LEU A 100 -4.70 -1.25 32.46
C LEU A 100 -5.97 -2.06 32.13
N TYR A 101 -5.80 -3.33 31.78
CA TYR A 101 -6.90 -4.27 31.59
C TYR A 101 -7.38 -4.77 32.95
N THR A 102 -8.68 -4.66 33.18
CA THR A 102 -9.34 -5.21 34.36
C THR A 102 -10.31 -6.29 33.92
N ASP A 103 -10.45 -7.35 34.71
CA ASP A 103 -11.54 -8.32 34.50
C ASP A 103 -12.88 -7.56 34.50
N PRO A 104 -13.73 -7.72 33.47
CA PRO A 104 -15.05 -7.09 33.41
C PRO A 104 -15.90 -7.31 34.66
N ARG A 105 -15.72 -8.43 35.37
CA ARG A 105 -16.42 -8.73 36.64
C ARG A 105 -16.05 -7.78 37.78
N PHE A 106 -14.88 -7.16 37.72
CA PHE A 106 -14.37 -6.22 38.71
C PHE A 106 -14.32 -4.77 38.17
N ASN A 107 -14.89 -4.52 36.98
CA ASN A 107 -14.87 -3.20 36.35
C ASN A 107 -16.11 -2.39 36.76
N VAL A 108 -15.89 -1.28 37.46
CA VAL A 108 -16.93 -0.34 37.94
C VAL A 108 -17.26 0.77 36.94
N ALA A 109 -16.57 0.83 35.78
CA ALA A 109 -16.83 1.85 34.77
C ALA A 109 -18.18 1.61 34.04
N PRO A 110 -19.02 2.65 33.86
CA PRO A 110 -20.28 2.53 33.13
C PRO A 110 -19.99 2.28 31.64
N GLY A 111 -20.43 1.13 31.11
CA GLY A 111 -20.25 0.80 29.69
C GLY A 111 -20.07 -0.68 29.33
N GLY A 112 -20.11 -1.61 30.29
CA GLY A 112 -19.92 -3.04 30.02
C GLY A 112 -18.48 -3.35 29.61
N GLY A 113 -17.71 -4.00 30.49
CA GLY A 113 -16.31 -4.31 30.20
C GLY A 113 -16.17 -5.17 28.95
N ARG A 114 -15.32 -4.76 28.00
CA ARG A 114 -14.86 -5.65 26.93
C ARG A 114 -14.19 -6.87 27.56
N SER A 115 -14.43 -8.06 27.05
CA SER A 115 -13.72 -9.25 27.57
C SER A 115 -12.20 -9.05 27.45
N LEU A 116 -11.43 -9.56 28.41
CA LEU A 116 -9.96 -9.55 28.35
C LEU A 116 -9.46 -10.14 27.02
N GLN A 117 -10.13 -11.20 26.53
CA GLN A 117 -9.80 -11.82 25.26
C GLN A 117 -10.00 -10.87 24.07
N SER A 118 -11.11 -10.11 24.04
CA SER A 118 -11.33 -9.09 23.01
C SER A 118 -10.30 -7.97 23.06
N MET A 119 -9.82 -7.62 24.25
CA MET A 119 -8.78 -6.60 24.41
C MET A 119 -7.44 -7.09 23.84
N LEU A 120 -7.03 -8.30 24.20
CA LEU A 120 -5.81 -8.93 23.67
C LEU A 120 -5.83 -9.06 22.15
N ILE A 121 -6.97 -9.50 21.58
CA ILE A 121 -7.14 -9.59 20.13
C ILE A 121 -6.95 -8.23 19.45
N ALA A 122 -7.48 -7.16 20.04
CA ALA A 122 -7.33 -5.83 19.47
C ALA A 122 -5.90 -5.26 19.59
N SER A 123 -5.09 -5.73 20.56
CA SER A 123 -3.68 -5.37 20.70
C SER A 123 -2.77 -6.06 19.67
N ASP A 124 -3.20 -7.20 19.13
CA ASP A 124 -2.34 -8.12 18.38
C ASP A 124 -1.63 -7.47 17.20
N LEU A 125 -2.34 -6.64 16.42
CA LEU A 125 -1.73 -5.89 15.32
C LEU A 125 -0.56 -5.02 15.81
N MET A 126 -0.74 -4.31 16.92
CA MET A 126 0.27 -3.38 17.41
C MET A 126 1.50 -4.13 17.94
N ALA A 127 1.27 -5.25 18.61
CA ALA A 127 2.33 -6.18 19.00
C ALA A 127 3.08 -6.74 17.78
N GLU A 128 2.34 -7.11 16.73
CA GLU A 128 2.90 -7.65 15.48
C GLU A 128 3.72 -6.61 14.71
N LEU A 129 3.23 -5.37 14.57
CA LEU A 129 3.98 -4.28 13.93
C LEU A 129 5.25 -3.93 14.71
N ALA A 130 5.14 -3.88 16.05
CA ALA A 130 6.29 -3.58 16.90
C ALA A 130 7.36 -4.67 16.82
N ALA A 131 6.97 -5.92 17.06
CA ALA A 131 7.89 -7.04 16.93
C ALA A 131 8.43 -7.17 15.50
N GLY A 132 7.59 -6.94 14.48
CA GLY A 132 7.93 -7.03 13.07
C GLY A 132 9.05 -6.09 12.63
N THR A 133 9.17 -4.94 13.28
CA THR A 133 10.12 -3.88 12.92
C THR A 133 11.22 -3.65 13.97
N GLY A 134 11.22 -4.43 15.06
CA GLY A 134 12.20 -4.34 16.15
C GLY A 134 11.89 -3.25 17.18
N GLY A 135 10.67 -2.73 17.21
CA GLY A 135 10.21 -1.75 18.20
C GLY A 135 9.62 -2.40 19.45
N THR A 136 9.08 -1.55 20.32
CA THR A 136 8.52 -1.96 21.61
C THR A 136 7.01 -1.76 21.62
N PHE A 137 6.28 -2.70 22.23
CA PHE A 137 4.86 -2.54 22.51
C PHE A 137 4.65 -2.37 24.03
N PHE A 138 4.02 -1.26 24.43
CA PHE A 138 3.64 -0.99 25.81
C PHE A 138 2.13 -1.15 25.96
N GLU A 139 1.71 -2.08 26.80
CA GLU A 139 0.29 -2.43 26.98
C GLU A 139 -0.03 -2.73 28.45
N ASN A 140 -1.33 -2.81 28.74
CA ASN A 140 -1.85 -3.23 30.05
C ASN A 140 -1.26 -2.44 31.24
N SER A 141 -1.13 -1.13 31.09
CA SER A 141 -0.60 -0.25 32.14
C SER A 141 -1.14 1.16 32.00
N ASN A 142 -1.42 1.82 33.13
CA ASN A 142 -1.78 3.25 33.18
C ASN A 142 -0.56 4.17 33.28
N GLY A 143 0.66 3.62 33.34
CA GLY A 143 1.91 4.36 33.41
C GLY A 143 2.35 4.92 32.06
N PHE A 144 1.54 5.78 31.42
CA PHE A 144 1.82 6.28 30.08
C PHE A 144 3.15 7.05 29.98
N ASP A 145 3.58 7.75 31.03
CA ASP A 145 4.88 8.42 31.06
C ASP A 145 6.07 7.45 30.97
N GLU A 146 5.95 6.27 31.58
CA GLU A 146 6.91 5.19 31.38
C GLU A 146 6.80 4.64 29.96
N GLY A 147 5.57 4.39 29.50
CA GLY A 147 5.28 3.89 28.15
C GLY A 147 5.93 4.74 27.07
N PHE A 148 5.70 6.06 27.08
CA PHE A 148 6.30 7.01 26.15
C PHE A 148 7.82 7.01 26.20
N ARG A 149 8.42 7.00 27.40
CA ARG A 149 9.88 6.91 27.55
C ARG A 149 10.43 5.62 26.94
N ARG A 150 9.77 4.49 27.15
CA ARG A 150 10.22 3.18 26.64
C ARG A 150 10.08 3.05 25.13
N VAL A 151 8.97 3.52 24.55
CA VAL A 151 8.75 3.40 23.09
C VAL A 151 9.55 4.42 22.28
N ALA A 152 9.89 5.56 22.88
CA ALA A 152 10.70 6.60 22.26
C ALA A 152 12.21 6.36 22.41
N ALA A 153 12.63 5.50 23.35
CA ALA A 153 14.03 5.16 23.53
C ALA A 153 14.56 4.45 22.26
N ALA A 154 15.51 5.09 21.58
CA ALA A 154 16.22 4.45 20.48
C ALA A 154 17.11 3.33 21.03
N PRO A 155 17.16 2.15 20.38
CA PRO A 155 18.11 1.11 20.77
C PRO A 155 19.53 1.61 20.56
N GLU A 156 20.42 1.33 21.52
CA GLU A 156 21.83 1.73 21.46
C GLU A 156 22.54 1.16 20.21
N TYR A 157 22.17 -0.07 19.83
CA TYR A 157 22.65 -0.73 18.63
C TYR A 157 21.49 -1.25 17.78
N LEU A 158 21.56 -0.99 16.48
CA LEU A 158 20.62 -1.51 15.49
C LEU A 158 21.40 -2.30 14.43
N TYR A 159 21.05 -3.58 14.29
CA TYR A 159 21.61 -4.46 13.26
C TYR A 159 20.54 -4.83 12.25
N LEU A 160 20.87 -4.69 10.96
CA LEU A 160 20.05 -5.22 9.87
C LEU A 160 20.68 -6.53 9.39
N LEU A 161 19.96 -7.64 9.59
CA LEU A 161 20.40 -8.97 9.18
C LEU A 161 19.59 -9.43 7.96
N GLY A 162 20.29 -9.73 6.86
CA GLY A 162 19.70 -10.37 5.69
C GLY A 162 19.86 -11.88 5.77
N PHE A 163 18.80 -12.62 5.44
CA PHE A 163 18.88 -14.06 5.21
C PHE A 163 18.05 -14.40 3.96
N SER A 164 18.44 -15.46 3.25
CA SER A 164 17.69 -15.98 2.10
C SER A 164 17.36 -17.45 2.37
N PRO A 165 16.09 -17.82 2.58
CA PRO A 165 15.71 -19.21 2.80
C PRO A 165 15.97 -20.04 1.53
N GLN A 166 16.46 -21.28 1.70
CA GLN A 166 16.55 -22.24 0.60
C GLN A 166 15.19 -22.94 0.45
N ASN A 167 14.65 -22.98 -0.77
CA ASN A 167 13.37 -23.62 -1.12
C ASN A 167 12.11 -23.02 -0.45
N LEU A 168 12.01 -21.68 -0.39
CA LEU A 168 10.80 -21.02 0.11
C LEU A 168 9.61 -21.25 -0.82
N LYS A 169 8.50 -21.77 -0.25
CA LYS A 169 7.22 -21.88 -0.95
C LYS A 169 6.52 -20.51 -0.93
N SER A 170 6.00 -20.07 -2.07
CA SER A 170 5.26 -18.79 -2.18
C SER A 170 3.77 -18.96 -1.83
N ASP A 171 3.49 -19.60 -0.70
CA ASP A 171 2.15 -20.02 -0.29
C ASP A 171 1.47 -19.07 0.72
N GLY A 172 2.14 -17.98 1.11
CA GLY A 172 1.65 -17.07 2.13
C GLY A 172 1.79 -17.60 3.56
N SER A 173 2.48 -18.72 3.79
CA SER A 173 2.63 -19.30 5.12
C SER A 173 3.58 -18.47 6.01
N PHE A 174 3.35 -18.53 7.32
CA PHE A 174 4.20 -17.87 8.31
C PHE A 174 5.42 -18.73 8.64
N HIS A 175 6.61 -18.12 8.59
CA HIS A 175 7.88 -18.72 8.96
C HIS A 175 8.47 -18.02 10.17
N THR A 176 8.74 -18.78 11.23
CA THR A 176 9.37 -18.28 12.45
C THR A 176 10.85 -17.96 12.25
N LEU A 177 11.30 -16.85 12.82
CA LEU A 177 12.70 -16.46 12.91
C LEU A 177 13.17 -16.60 14.36
N LYS A 178 14.35 -17.19 14.53
CA LYS A 178 15.03 -17.27 15.82
C LYS A 178 16.36 -16.55 15.74
N VAL A 179 16.48 -15.47 16.49
CA VAL A 179 17.73 -14.72 16.66
C VAL A 179 18.21 -14.93 18.08
N SER A 180 19.51 -15.16 18.26
CA SER A 180 20.10 -15.40 19.58
C SER A 180 21.49 -14.78 19.63
N LEU A 181 21.80 -14.14 20.76
CA LEU A 181 23.14 -13.61 21.02
C LEU A 181 24.02 -14.75 21.54
N LYS A 182 25.20 -14.92 20.94
CA LYS A 182 26.23 -15.80 21.49
C LYS A 182 26.98 -15.02 22.57
N ASN A 183 27.05 -15.57 23.78
CA ASN A 183 27.87 -15.04 24.89
C ASN A 183 27.50 -13.63 25.41
N ALA A 184 26.22 -13.33 25.61
CA ALA A 184 25.78 -12.03 26.15
C ALA A 184 24.73 -12.19 27.26
N PRO A 185 25.14 -12.47 28.52
CA PRO A 185 24.20 -12.76 29.60
C PRO A 185 23.43 -11.53 30.10
N SER A 186 23.91 -10.30 29.88
CA SER A 186 23.30 -9.06 30.37
C SER A 186 22.63 -8.20 29.28
N ASN A 187 22.66 -8.61 28.01
CA ASN A 187 22.08 -7.83 26.91
C ASN A 187 20.66 -8.31 26.58
N THR A 188 19.75 -7.37 26.41
CA THR A 188 18.39 -7.65 25.92
C THR A 188 18.35 -7.58 24.40
N LEU A 189 17.82 -8.63 23.75
CA LEU A 189 17.64 -8.70 22.31
C LEU A 189 16.16 -8.51 21.95
N THR A 190 15.88 -7.56 21.06
CA THR A 190 14.58 -7.46 20.37
C THR A 190 14.78 -7.79 18.90
N ALA A 191 14.01 -8.74 18.38
CA ALA A 191 14.11 -9.19 17.01
C ALA A 191 12.75 -9.58 16.43
N ARG A 192 12.63 -9.49 15.11
CA ARG A 192 11.46 -9.95 14.36
C ARG A 192 11.23 -11.44 14.61
N ARG A 193 9.99 -11.79 15.01
CA ARG A 193 9.57 -13.16 15.35
C ARG A 193 9.43 -14.09 14.15
N GLY A 194 9.20 -13.52 12.97
CA GLY A 194 8.92 -14.29 11.76
C GLY A 194 8.51 -13.41 10.60
N TYR A 195 8.27 -14.04 9.45
CA TYR A 195 7.82 -13.40 8.22
C TYR A 195 6.79 -14.28 7.52
N TYR A 196 5.90 -13.67 6.75
CA TYR A 196 5.03 -14.40 5.84
C TYR A 196 5.74 -14.57 4.51
N ALA A 197 5.67 -15.76 3.92
CA ALA A 197 6.12 -15.99 2.56
C ALA A 197 5.29 -15.11 1.60
N PRO A 198 5.87 -14.61 0.49
CA PRO A 198 5.09 -13.97 -0.54
C PRO A 198 3.99 -14.92 -1.03
N LYS A 199 2.74 -14.47 -1.04
CA LYS A 199 1.64 -15.28 -1.57
C LYS A 199 1.58 -15.06 -3.08
N ARG A 200 1.93 -16.08 -3.87
CA ARG A 200 1.55 -16.11 -5.29
C ARG A 200 0.15 -16.68 -5.37
N THR A 201 -0.78 -15.93 -5.96
CA THR A 201 -2.10 -16.48 -6.31
C THR A 201 -1.97 -17.22 -7.64
N ASP A 202 -2.58 -18.40 -7.76
CA ASP A 202 -2.69 -19.08 -9.07
C ASP A 202 -3.75 -18.42 -9.98
N ASP A 203 -4.57 -17.52 -9.41
CA ASP A 203 -5.50 -16.68 -10.18
C ASP A 203 -4.73 -15.61 -10.97
N ALA A 204 -4.58 -15.85 -12.26
CA ALA A 204 -3.90 -14.96 -13.19
C ALA A 204 -4.48 -13.54 -13.21
N ALA A 205 -5.79 -13.38 -12.99
CA ALA A 205 -6.44 -12.08 -12.97
C ALA A 205 -6.02 -11.26 -11.73
N GLU A 206 -5.93 -11.92 -10.58
CA GLU A 206 -5.48 -11.28 -9.34
C GLU A 206 -3.98 -10.96 -9.37
N VAL A 207 -3.14 -11.84 -9.94
CA VAL A 207 -1.72 -11.54 -10.18
C VAL A 207 -1.57 -10.30 -11.07
N ALA A 208 -2.27 -10.29 -12.21
CA ALA A 208 -2.23 -9.15 -13.13
C ALA A 208 -2.68 -7.85 -12.45
N ARG A 209 -3.71 -7.92 -11.60
CA ARG A 209 -4.20 -6.77 -10.82
C ARG A 209 -3.12 -6.25 -9.87
N GLN A 210 -2.45 -7.14 -9.12
CA GLN A 210 -1.41 -6.78 -8.17
C GLN A 210 -0.17 -6.18 -8.85
N GLU A 211 0.26 -6.76 -9.97
CA GLU A 211 1.39 -6.25 -10.76
C GLU A 211 1.12 -4.85 -11.31
N ILE A 212 -0.08 -4.62 -11.87
CA ILE A 212 -0.50 -3.31 -12.36
C ILE A 212 -0.55 -2.29 -11.21
N GLU A 213 -1.12 -2.66 -10.06
CA GLU A 213 -1.22 -1.78 -8.90
C GLU A 213 0.18 -1.41 -8.36
N ALA A 214 1.06 -2.40 -8.22
CA ALA A 214 2.44 -2.18 -7.80
C ALA A 214 3.18 -1.25 -8.77
N ALA A 215 3.05 -1.47 -10.07
CA ALA A 215 3.66 -0.62 -11.09
C ALA A 215 3.09 0.80 -11.08
N LEU A 216 1.78 0.97 -10.88
CA LEU A 216 1.12 2.29 -10.84
C LEU A 216 1.61 3.16 -9.68
N PHE A 217 1.90 2.56 -8.52
CA PHE A 217 2.36 3.29 -7.33
C PHE A 217 3.89 3.25 -7.12
N SER A 218 4.62 2.58 -8.00
CA SER A 218 6.08 2.61 -8.05
C SER A 218 6.58 3.91 -8.70
N HIS A 219 7.82 4.30 -8.36
CA HIS A 219 8.53 5.39 -9.05
C HIS A 219 9.40 4.86 -10.19
N ASP A 220 9.66 3.55 -10.23
CA ASP A 220 10.58 2.94 -11.18
C ASP A 220 9.93 2.86 -12.57
N GLU A 221 10.64 3.25 -13.61
CA GLU A 221 10.17 3.03 -14.98
C GLU A 221 10.48 1.61 -15.44
N MET A 222 9.53 1.00 -16.12
CA MET A 222 9.63 -0.35 -16.68
C MET A 222 9.40 -0.27 -18.18
N ALA A 223 10.29 -0.86 -18.97
CA ALA A 223 10.29 -0.74 -20.42
C ALA A 223 10.36 -2.13 -21.10
N GLU A 224 9.47 -3.04 -20.71
CA GLU A 224 9.36 -4.37 -21.31
C GLU A 224 8.59 -4.35 -22.65
N LEU A 225 7.66 -3.41 -22.78
CA LEU A 225 6.86 -3.12 -23.97
C LEU A 225 7.22 -1.74 -24.56
N PRO A 226 7.21 -1.61 -25.90
CA PRO A 226 7.51 -0.36 -26.61
C PRO A 226 6.28 0.54 -26.58
N ILE A 227 6.19 1.34 -25.51
CA ILE A 227 5.09 2.27 -25.28
C ILE A 227 5.61 3.70 -25.23
N GLU A 228 4.82 4.64 -25.76
CA GLU A 228 5.08 6.06 -25.65
C GLU A 228 3.86 6.77 -25.05
N MET A 229 4.10 7.75 -24.17
CA MET A 229 3.05 8.56 -23.57
C MET A 229 3.12 9.99 -24.09
N HIS A 230 2.02 10.46 -24.68
CA HIS A 230 1.83 11.86 -25.01
C HIS A 230 0.67 12.44 -24.23
N THR A 231 0.77 13.72 -23.90
CA THR A 231 -0.23 14.44 -23.11
C THR A 231 -0.65 15.71 -23.82
N GLN A 232 -1.94 15.97 -23.87
CA GLN A 232 -2.51 17.22 -24.39
C GLN A 232 -3.58 17.69 -23.42
N PHE A 233 -3.75 18.99 -23.26
CA PHE A 233 -4.85 19.52 -22.46
C PHE A 233 -5.56 20.66 -23.16
N PHE A 234 -6.82 20.86 -22.81
CA PHE A 234 -7.59 22.03 -23.20
C PHE A 234 -8.38 22.56 -22.01
N LYS A 235 -8.46 23.87 -21.88
CA LYS A 235 -9.22 24.52 -20.82
C LYS A 235 -10.67 24.74 -21.25
N THR A 236 -11.59 24.57 -20.33
CA THR A 236 -13.02 24.85 -20.51
C THR A 236 -13.56 25.45 -19.22
N GLY A 237 -13.59 26.79 -19.15
CA GLY A 237 -13.92 27.52 -17.92
C GLY A 237 -12.87 27.29 -16.82
N ASP A 238 -13.33 26.92 -15.62
CA ASP A 238 -12.48 26.66 -14.46
C ASP A 238 -11.86 25.25 -14.46
N LEU A 239 -12.26 24.38 -15.39
CA LEU A 239 -11.73 23.03 -15.52
C LEU A 239 -10.85 22.90 -16.76
N ALA A 240 -9.94 21.94 -16.73
CA ALA A 240 -9.16 21.51 -17.86
C ALA A 240 -9.41 20.04 -18.15
N LYS A 241 -9.50 19.70 -19.43
CA LYS A 241 -9.53 18.32 -19.91
C LYS A 241 -8.14 17.90 -20.30
N LEU A 242 -7.56 16.99 -19.53
CA LEU A 242 -6.25 16.40 -19.77
C LEU A 242 -6.43 15.07 -20.52
N SER A 243 -5.91 15.01 -21.73
CA SER A 243 -5.84 13.83 -22.58
C SER A 243 -4.48 13.16 -22.44
N VAL A 244 -4.49 11.89 -22.04
CA VAL A 244 -3.32 10.99 -22.02
C VAL A 244 -3.46 10.04 -23.20
N MET A 245 -2.47 10.03 -24.09
CA MET A 245 -2.42 9.19 -25.27
C MET A 245 -1.30 8.18 -25.08
N ALA A 246 -1.68 6.91 -24.91
CA ALA A 246 -0.77 5.79 -24.86
C ALA A 246 -0.60 5.25 -26.28
N HIS A 247 0.56 5.45 -26.88
CA HIS A 247 0.92 4.85 -28.16
C HIS A 247 1.62 3.52 -27.90
N LEU A 248 1.08 2.44 -28.46
CA LEU A 248 1.56 1.07 -28.29
C LEU A 248 2.12 0.58 -29.61
N ASP A 249 3.43 0.35 -29.72
CA ASP A 249 3.98 -0.35 -30.89
C ASP A 249 3.73 -1.86 -30.73
N LEU A 250 2.87 -2.42 -31.58
CA LEU A 250 2.44 -3.82 -31.45
C LEU A 250 3.52 -4.85 -31.83
N LYS A 251 4.71 -4.44 -32.30
CA LYS A 251 5.76 -5.38 -32.76
C LYS A 251 6.26 -6.35 -31.69
N LEU A 252 6.31 -5.92 -30.43
CA LEU A 252 6.80 -6.75 -29.32
C LEU A 252 5.69 -7.40 -28.49
N PHE A 253 4.43 -7.07 -28.77
CA PHE A 253 3.29 -7.71 -28.12
C PHE A 253 3.13 -9.15 -28.60
N LYS A 254 2.75 -10.04 -27.69
CA LYS A 254 2.41 -11.41 -28.05
C LYS A 254 0.95 -11.52 -28.44
N PHE A 255 0.66 -12.41 -29.36
CA PHE A 255 -0.70 -12.69 -29.80
C PHE A 255 -0.85 -14.20 -29.92
N HIS A 256 -1.99 -14.72 -29.50
CA HIS A 256 -2.38 -16.09 -29.81
C HIS A 256 -3.33 -16.10 -31.02
N LYS A 257 -3.45 -17.24 -31.69
CA LYS A 257 -4.41 -17.43 -32.77
C LYS A 257 -5.73 -17.94 -32.21
N ALA A 258 -6.81 -17.20 -32.43
CA ALA A 258 -8.18 -17.61 -32.14
C ALA A 258 -9.11 -17.21 -33.29
N ASP A 259 -9.95 -18.12 -33.75
CA ASP A 259 -10.92 -17.88 -34.84
C ASP A 259 -10.31 -17.25 -36.11
N GLY A 260 -9.09 -17.67 -36.47
CA GLY A 260 -8.36 -17.14 -37.62
C GLY A 260 -7.83 -15.70 -37.44
N ARG A 261 -7.88 -15.15 -36.23
CA ARG A 261 -7.38 -13.82 -35.87
C ARG A 261 -6.26 -13.90 -34.85
N ASN A 262 -5.45 -12.84 -34.80
CA ASN A 262 -4.48 -12.59 -33.75
C ASN A 262 -5.20 -11.89 -32.60
N SER A 263 -5.25 -12.56 -31.45
CA SER A 263 -5.96 -12.12 -30.26
C SER A 263 -5.00 -11.78 -29.13
N ASN A 264 -5.26 -10.68 -28.43
CA ASN A 264 -4.59 -10.29 -27.20
C ASN A 264 -5.42 -9.24 -26.45
N ASP A 265 -5.39 -9.30 -25.12
CA ASP A 265 -5.98 -8.33 -24.22
C ASP A 265 -4.89 -7.46 -23.60
N VAL A 266 -4.94 -6.16 -23.88
CA VAL A 266 -4.01 -5.19 -23.33
C VAL A 266 -4.70 -4.33 -22.29
N THR A 267 -4.23 -4.39 -21.05
CA THR A 267 -4.72 -3.51 -19.98
C THR A 267 -3.86 -2.24 -19.91
N ILE A 268 -4.50 -1.08 -19.97
CA ILE A 268 -3.86 0.24 -19.87
C ILE A 268 -4.44 0.96 -18.66
N VAL A 269 -3.56 1.42 -17.76
CA VAL A 269 -3.94 2.23 -16.61
C VAL A 269 -3.22 3.57 -16.66
N SER A 270 -3.98 4.65 -16.65
CA SER A 270 -3.45 6.01 -16.52
C SER A 270 -3.82 6.53 -15.13
N GLY A 271 -2.83 6.90 -14.32
CA GLY A 271 -3.01 7.53 -13.01
C GLY A 271 -2.49 8.97 -13.00
N ILE A 272 -3.21 9.85 -12.30
CA ILE A 272 -2.84 11.25 -12.06
C ILE A 272 -2.48 11.42 -10.60
N PHE A 273 -1.35 12.05 -10.35
CA PHE A 273 -0.83 12.40 -9.03
C PHE A 273 -0.60 13.91 -8.95
N ASP A 274 -0.78 14.49 -7.76
CA ASP A 274 -0.40 15.88 -7.50
C ASP A 274 1.12 16.05 -7.41
N ARG A 275 1.61 17.30 -7.28
CA ARG A 275 3.05 17.58 -7.17
C ARG A 275 3.74 16.89 -5.98
N ASN A 276 2.97 16.50 -4.95
CA ASN A 276 3.48 15.87 -3.74
C ASN A 276 3.46 14.34 -3.85
N GLY A 277 3.10 13.79 -5.02
CA GLY A 277 2.97 12.35 -5.26
C GLY A 277 1.71 11.73 -4.65
N ASN A 278 0.71 12.53 -4.26
CA ASN A 278 -0.57 11.99 -3.81
C ASN A 278 -1.40 11.62 -5.04
N TYR A 279 -1.92 10.39 -5.06
CA TYR A 279 -2.79 9.93 -6.12
C TYR A 279 -4.15 10.66 -6.08
N LEU A 280 -4.58 11.19 -7.23
CA LEU A 280 -5.82 11.93 -7.38
C LEU A 280 -6.91 11.07 -8.03
N GLN A 281 -6.63 10.56 -9.23
CA GLN A 281 -7.57 9.78 -10.01
C GLN A 281 -6.85 8.86 -11.00
N GLY A 282 -7.54 7.85 -11.49
CA GLY A 282 -6.99 6.91 -12.45
C GLY A 282 -8.08 6.19 -13.21
N ILE A 283 -7.77 5.85 -14.46
CA ILE A 283 -8.68 5.16 -15.36
C ILE A 283 -7.98 3.93 -15.90
N ARG A 284 -8.66 2.78 -15.80
CA ARG A 284 -8.27 1.52 -16.41
C ARG A 284 -9.08 1.31 -17.68
N LYS A 285 -8.41 0.92 -18.77
CA LYS A 285 -9.03 0.43 -20.01
C LYS A 285 -8.52 -0.96 -20.33
N LEU A 286 -9.42 -1.81 -20.77
CA LEU A 286 -9.09 -3.08 -21.40
C LEU A 286 -9.26 -2.90 -22.91
N VAL A 287 -8.24 -3.24 -23.68
CA VAL A 287 -8.24 -3.18 -25.13
C VAL A 287 -8.16 -4.60 -25.65
N GLU A 288 -9.28 -5.10 -26.17
CA GLU A 288 -9.39 -6.41 -26.79
C GLU A 288 -8.98 -6.29 -28.26
N LEU A 289 -7.83 -6.87 -28.61
CA LEU A 289 -7.31 -6.87 -29.97
C LEU A 289 -7.75 -8.17 -30.65
N HIS A 290 -8.50 -8.06 -31.75
CA HIS A 290 -8.91 -9.20 -32.59
C HIS A 290 -8.61 -8.91 -34.06
N LEU A 291 -7.35 -9.03 -34.43
CA LEU A 291 -6.81 -8.50 -35.68
C LEU A 291 -6.58 -9.61 -36.72
N LYS A 292 -6.92 -9.34 -37.99
CA LYS A 292 -6.47 -10.19 -39.11
C LYS A 292 -4.95 -10.01 -39.32
N ASP A 293 -4.30 -10.97 -39.97
CA ASP A 293 -2.85 -10.91 -40.27
C ASP A 293 -2.47 -9.64 -41.04
N GLU A 294 -3.23 -9.30 -42.08
CA GLU A 294 -3.03 -8.08 -42.87
C GLU A 294 -3.17 -6.80 -42.02
N THR A 295 -4.10 -6.81 -41.05
CA THR A 295 -4.33 -5.65 -40.18
C THR A 295 -3.21 -5.50 -39.16
N LEU A 296 -2.75 -6.61 -38.56
CA LEU A 296 -1.62 -6.60 -37.63
C LEU A 296 -0.34 -6.12 -38.33
N ALA A 297 -0.08 -6.58 -39.55
CA ALA A 297 1.06 -6.13 -40.34
C ALA A 297 1.03 -4.62 -40.64
N ARG A 298 -0.16 -4.06 -40.93
CA ARG A 298 -0.35 -2.62 -41.15
C ARG A 298 -0.28 -1.78 -39.87
N LEU A 299 -0.77 -2.33 -38.76
CA LEU A 299 -0.75 -1.70 -37.43
C LEU A 299 0.58 -1.89 -36.69
N GLY A 300 1.62 -2.43 -37.33
CA GLY A 300 2.98 -2.48 -36.78
C GLY A 300 3.60 -1.10 -36.54
N THR A 301 2.94 -0.01 -36.95
CA THR A 301 3.26 1.38 -36.55
C THR A 301 2.63 1.79 -35.23
N GLY A 302 1.79 0.93 -34.65
CA GLY A 302 1.21 1.05 -33.33
C GLY A 302 -0.25 1.48 -33.29
N VAL A 303 -0.84 1.41 -32.10
CA VAL A 303 -2.21 1.84 -31.78
C VAL A 303 -2.16 2.87 -30.68
N THR A 304 -2.89 3.99 -30.83
CA THR A 304 -2.99 5.02 -29.81
C THR A 304 -4.30 4.92 -29.04
N VAL A 305 -4.22 4.78 -27.73
CA VAL A 305 -5.37 4.75 -26.83
C VAL A 305 -5.43 6.04 -26.03
N LYS A 306 -6.51 6.79 -26.22
CA LYS A 306 -6.75 8.06 -25.53
C LYS A 306 -7.57 7.86 -24.26
N THR A 307 -7.08 8.39 -23.16
CA THR A 307 -7.78 8.53 -21.87
C THR A 307 -7.93 10.01 -21.56
N THR A 308 -9.08 10.45 -21.02
CA THR A 308 -9.34 11.87 -20.73
C THR A 308 -9.78 12.02 -19.29
N PHE A 309 -9.25 13.05 -18.65
CA PHE A 309 -9.49 13.40 -17.27
C PHE A 309 -9.97 14.85 -17.17
N ASP A 310 -10.96 15.09 -16.32
CA ASP A 310 -11.30 16.45 -15.90
C ASP A 310 -10.47 16.78 -14.65
N VAL A 311 -9.70 17.87 -14.71
CA VAL A 311 -8.78 18.32 -13.65
C VAL A 311 -8.88 19.84 -13.49
N GLN A 312 -8.44 20.32 -12.33
CA GLN A 312 -8.21 21.75 -12.13
C GLN A 312 -6.90 22.17 -12.84
N PRO A 313 -6.70 23.46 -13.13
CA PRO A 313 -5.37 23.97 -13.48
C PRO A 313 -4.36 23.68 -12.36
N GLY A 314 -3.16 23.25 -12.73
CA GLY A 314 -2.15 22.82 -11.77
C GLY A 314 -1.04 21.95 -12.38
N THR A 315 -0.12 21.51 -11.52
CA THR A 315 0.98 20.61 -11.89
C THR A 315 0.65 19.19 -11.47
N TYR A 316 0.76 18.27 -12.40
CA TYR A 316 0.44 16.87 -12.22
C TYR A 316 1.57 15.97 -12.70
N LEU A 317 1.74 14.83 -12.02
CA LEU A 317 2.51 13.70 -12.53
C LEU A 317 1.52 12.68 -13.09
N ILE A 318 1.72 12.27 -14.33
CA ILE A 318 0.93 11.22 -14.97
C ILE A 318 1.78 9.96 -14.99
N ARG A 319 1.19 8.85 -14.57
CA ARG A 319 1.79 7.53 -14.70
C ARG A 319 0.95 6.67 -15.63
N LEU A 320 1.58 6.10 -16.65
CA LEU A 320 0.98 5.18 -17.58
C LEU A 320 1.54 3.78 -17.34
N VAL A 321 0.66 2.80 -17.12
CA VAL A 321 1.00 1.38 -16.99
C VAL A 321 0.31 0.62 -18.11
N VAL A 322 1.05 -0.24 -18.80
CA VAL A 322 0.54 -1.10 -19.87
C VAL A 322 0.93 -2.53 -19.58
N ARG A 323 -0.04 -3.44 -19.58
CA ARG A 323 0.14 -4.88 -19.40
C ARG A 323 -0.37 -5.64 -20.61
N ASP A 324 0.51 -6.45 -21.19
CA ASP A 324 0.19 -7.47 -22.19
C ASP A 324 -0.21 -8.77 -21.48
N THR A 325 -1.42 -9.29 -21.74
CA THR A 325 -1.91 -10.52 -21.10
C THR A 325 -1.23 -11.75 -21.67
N GLU A 326 -1.03 -11.83 -22.98
CA GLU A 326 -0.42 -12.97 -23.66
C GLU A 326 1.08 -13.05 -23.38
N GLY A 327 1.77 -11.92 -23.47
CA GLY A 327 3.20 -11.83 -23.21
C GLY A 327 3.57 -11.81 -21.73
N GLN A 328 2.58 -11.59 -20.86
CA GLN A 328 2.75 -11.28 -19.43
C GLN A 328 3.71 -10.12 -19.14
N ALA A 329 3.99 -9.28 -20.14
CA ALA A 329 4.91 -8.15 -20.04
C ALA A 329 4.24 -6.92 -19.45
N LEU A 330 5.01 -6.10 -18.75
CA LEU A 330 4.54 -4.90 -18.06
C LEU A 330 5.48 -3.72 -18.30
N SER A 331 4.94 -2.61 -18.80
CA SER A 331 5.67 -1.34 -18.90
C SER A 331 5.00 -0.26 -18.06
N ALA A 332 5.79 0.64 -17.52
CA ALA A 332 5.33 1.79 -16.77
C ALA A 332 6.23 3.01 -17.01
N THR A 333 5.63 4.14 -17.40
CA THR A 333 6.33 5.39 -17.74
C THR A 333 5.65 6.60 -17.09
N ASN A 334 6.42 7.66 -16.84
CA ASN A 334 5.96 8.88 -16.19
C ASN A 334 6.06 10.09 -17.13
N ASN A 335 5.17 11.06 -16.95
CA ASN A 335 5.27 12.37 -17.60
C ASN A 335 4.66 13.45 -16.70
N ALA A 336 5.35 14.57 -16.56
CA ALA A 336 4.86 15.71 -15.81
C ALA A 336 4.11 16.67 -16.73
N VAL A 337 2.95 17.15 -16.30
CA VAL A 337 2.14 18.11 -17.05
C VAL A 337 1.82 19.31 -16.18
N GLU A 338 2.10 20.50 -16.71
CA GLU A 338 1.68 21.77 -16.13
C GLU A 338 0.51 22.32 -16.95
N ILE A 339 -0.64 22.43 -16.31
CA ILE A 339 -1.85 23.03 -16.89
C ILE A 339 -1.95 24.44 -16.33
N LYS A 340 -1.46 25.41 -17.11
CA LYS A 340 -1.52 26.84 -16.81
C LYS A 340 -2.90 27.38 -16.98
#